data_AF-A0A920G1N1-F1
#
_entry.id   AF-A0A920G1N1-F1
#
_cell.length_a   1.000
_cell.length_b   1.000
_cell.length_c   1.000
_cell.angle_alpha   90.00
_cell.angle_beta   90.00
_cell.angle_gamma   90.00
#
_symmetry.space_group_name_H-M   'P 1'
#
loop_
_entity.id
_entity.type
_entity.pdbx_description
1 polymer ?
#
loop_
_entity_poly.entity_id
_entity_poly.type
_entity_poly.pdbx_seq_one_letter_code
_entity_poly.pdbx_strand_id
1 'polypeptide(L)'
;MRALGAGRRTVLGTLWIEFLVLGAMAGILATVGAEVAAWALQRQVFDMNWAPTFTLWWLGPLLGAVFVATLGLWSCRRVVSTPPIVLLREV
;
A
#
# COMPACT_ATOMS: atom_id res chain seq x y z
N MET A 1 -12.57 6.58 -24.19
CA MET A 1 -11.85 5.31 -23.99
C MET A 1 -12.81 4.22 -23.48
N ARG A 2 -13.74 3.75 -24.34
CA ARG A 2 -14.60 2.56 -24.11
C ARG A 2 -14.38 1.50 -25.21
N ALA A 3 -13.23 1.56 -25.89
CA ALA A 3 -12.98 0.84 -27.15
C ALA A 3 -12.04 -0.37 -27.01
N LEU A 4 -11.48 -0.65 -25.84
CA LEU A 4 -10.68 -1.86 -25.62
C LEU A 4 -11.50 -2.76 -24.72
N GLY A 5 -11.86 -3.94 -25.22
CA GLY A 5 -12.43 -5.03 -24.42
C GLY A 5 -11.42 -5.56 -23.39
N ALA A 6 -10.90 -4.68 -22.54
CA ALA A 6 -10.10 -5.01 -21.39
C ALA A 6 -11.03 -5.75 -20.43
N GLY A 7 -11.02 -7.08 -20.54
CA GLY A 7 -11.78 -7.95 -19.66
C GLY A 7 -11.51 -7.58 -18.21
N ARG A 8 -12.48 -7.80 -17.33
CA ARG A 8 -12.42 -7.54 -15.88
C ARG A 8 -11.07 -7.92 -15.22
N ARG A 9 -10.37 -8.91 -15.76
CA ARG A 9 -9.02 -9.34 -15.36
C ARG A 9 -7.92 -8.29 -15.59
N THR A 10 -7.93 -7.57 -16.71
CA THR A 10 -6.90 -6.55 -17.03
C THR A 10 -7.02 -5.35 -16.08
N VAL A 11 -8.25 -4.89 -15.82
CA VAL A 11 -8.52 -3.77 -14.89
C VAL A 11 -8.08 -4.14 -13.47
N LEU A 12 -8.43 -5.34 -13.01
CA LEU A 12 -7.99 -5.82 -11.70
C LEU A 12 -6.45 -5.93 -11.63
N GLY A 13 -5.79 -6.38 -12.69
CA GLY A 13 -4.33 -6.49 -12.75
C GLY A 13 -3.60 -5.15 -12.62
N THR A 14 -4.04 -4.11 -13.32
CA THR A 14 -3.44 -2.77 -13.19
C THR A 14 -3.64 -2.21 -11.78
N LEU A 15 -4.84 -2.39 -11.21
CA LEU A 15 -5.18 -1.92 -9.88
C LEU A 15 -4.34 -2.60 -8.78
N TRP A 16 -4.04 -3.90 -8.93
CA TRP A 16 -3.09 -4.61 -8.07
C TRP A 16 -1.74 -3.89 -8.02
N ILE A 17 -1.22 -3.49 -9.18
CA ILE A 17 0.10 -2.84 -9.28
C ILE A 17 0.06 -1.46 -8.62
N GLU A 18 -0.98 -0.66 -8.88
CA GLU A 18 -1.12 0.67 -8.26
C GLU A 18 -1.12 0.58 -6.73
N PHE A 19 -1.92 -0.32 -6.15
CA PHE A 19 -1.96 -0.48 -4.70
C PHE A 19 -0.67 -1.06 -4.12
N LEU A 20 0.02 -1.94 -4.85
CA LEU A 20 1.30 -2.47 -4.42
C LEU A 20 2.36 -1.36 -4.34
N VAL A 21 2.40 -0.47 -5.34
CA VAL A 21 3.32 0.68 -5.35
C VAL A 21 2.98 1.65 -4.20
N LEU A 22 1.71 2.01 -4.04
CA LEU A 22 1.27 2.87 -2.93
C LEU A 22 1.59 2.24 -1.56
N GLY A 23 1.37 0.94 -1.41
CA GLY A 23 1.71 0.21 -0.19
C GLY A 23 3.20 0.14 0.08
N ALA A 24 4.03 -0.05 -0.95
CA ALA A 24 5.48 -0.01 -0.80
C ALA A 24 5.94 1.38 -0.31
N MET A 25 5.41 2.46 -0.89
CA MET A 25 5.70 3.83 -0.46
C MET A 25 5.26 4.08 0.99
N ALA A 26 4.06 3.64 1.36
CA ALA A 26 3.56 3.73 2.73
C ALA A 26 4.44 2.95 3.71
N GLY A 27 4.91 1.76 3.32
CA GLY A 27 5.80 0.93 4.13
C GLY A 27 7.19 1.54 4.31
N ILE A 28 7.74 2.22 3.28
CA ILE A 28 8.97 3.01 3.41
C ILE A 28 8.78 4.13 4.46
N LEU A 29 7.69 4.89 4.34
CA LEU A 29 7.39 5.98 5.27
C LEU A 29 7.25 5.46 6.71
N ALA A 30 6.56 4.32 6.89
CA ALA A 30 6.39 3.69 8.19
C ALA A 30 7.73 3.21 8.79
N THR A 31 8.62 2.65 7.96
CA THR A 31 9.96 2.21 8.39
C THR A 31 10.77 3.40 8.88
N VAL A 32 10.80 4.49 8.11
CA VAL A 32 11.52 5.70 8.48
C VAL A 32 10.97 6.27 9.79
N GLY A 33 9.65 6.32 9.95
CA GLY A 33 9.01 6.76 11.20
C GLY A 33 9.38 5.88 12.39
N ALA A 34 9.39 4.55 12.21
CA ALA A 34 9.78 3.61 13.26
C ALA A 34 11.25 3.74 13.63
N GLU A 35 12.14 3.96 12.67
CA GLU A 35 13.56 4.17 12.93
C GLU A 35 13.83 5.49 13.64
N VAL A 36 13.14 6.57 13.26
CA VAL A 36 13.21 7.85 13.97
C VAL A 36 12.72 7.71 15.41
N ALA A 37 11.62 6.98 15.63
CA ALA A 37 11.11 6.71 16.97
C ALA A 37 12.08 5.85 17.80
N ALA A 38 12.67 4.82 17.20
CA ALA A 38 13.66 3.97 17.85
C ALA A 38 14.92 4.77 18.21
N TRP A 39 15.40 5.63 17.31
CA TRP A 39 16.51 6.52 17.56
C TRP A 39 16.23 7.49 18.72
N ALA A 40 15.05 8.10 18.75
CA ALA A 40 14.65 9.00 19.83
C ALA A 40 14.60 8.27 21.19
N LEU A 41 14.01 7.07 21.24
CA LEU A 41 13.95 6.26 22.45
C LEU A 41 15.35 5.84 22.92
N GLN A 42 16.18 5.30 22.03
CA GLN A 42 17.54 4.87 22.36
C GLN A 42 18.39 6.02 22.90
N ARG A 43 18.28 7.21 22.29
CA ARG A 43 19.10 8.36 22.64
C ARG A 43 18.59 9.15 23.84
N GLN A 44 17.28 9.35 23.98
CA GLN A 44 16.70 10.22 25.01
C GLN A 44 16.23 9.47 26.26
N VAL A 45 15.81 8.21 26.12
CA VAL A 45 15.21 7.45 27.23
C VAL A 45 16.19 6.42 27.78
N PHE A 46 16.94 5.74 26.92
CA PHE A 46 17.74 4.57 27.30
C PHE A 46 19.27 4.81 27.33
N ASP A 47 19.76 5.98 26.92
CA ASP A 47 21.19 6.34 26.88
C ASP A 47 22.07 5.28 26.16
N MET A 48 21.50 4.59 25.18
CA MET A 48 22.09 3.42 24.53
C MET A 48 22.67 3.78 23.15
N ASN A 49 23.69 3.04 22.71
CA ASN A 49 24.31 3.28 21.40
C ASN A 49 23.33 2.92 20.27
N TRP A 50 23.18 3.82 19.30
CA TRP A 50 22.24 3.64 18.19
C TRP A 50 22.59 2.41 17.35
N ALA A 51 21.62 1.50 17.18
CA ALA A 51 21.76 0.29 16.38
C ALA A 51 20.64 0.21 15.33
N PRO A 52 20.91 0.54 14.06
CA PRO A 52 19.90 0.48 13.00
C PRO A 52 19.50 -0.97 12.72
N THR A 53 18.19 -1.22 12.63
CA THR A 53 17.64 -2.55 12.36
C THR A 53 17.39 -2.70 10.85
N PHE A 54 18.39 -3.22 10.12
CA PHE A 54 18.29 -3.43 8.67
C PHE A 54 17.14 -4.34 8.25
N THR A 55 16.69 -5.24 9.13
CA THR A 55 15.53 -6.11 8.90
C THR A 55 14.23 -5.30 8.73
N LEU A 56 14.10 -4.17 9.43
CA LEU A 56 12.92 -3.30 9.36
C LEU A 56 12.80 -2.64 7.98
N TRP A 57 13.93 -2.29 7.37
CA TRP A 57 14.00 -1.66 6.05
C TRP A 57 13.45 -2.52 4.92
N TRP A 58 13.60 -3.85 5.02
CA TRP A 58 13.03 -4.76 4.03
C TRP A 58 11.60 -5.16 4.38
N LEU A 59 11.32 -5.42 5.66
CA LEU A 59 9.99 -5.84 6.11
C LEU A 59 8.95 -4.74 5.98
N GLY A 60 9.28 -3.49 6.27
CA GLY A 60 8.32 -2.39 6.27
C GLY A 60 7.71 -2.13 4.89
N PRO A 61 8.49 -1.91 3.82
CA PRO A 61 7.98 -1.77 2.45
C PRO A 61 7.21 -3.00 1.98
N LEU A 62 7.71 -4.21 2.30
CA LEU A 62 7.12 -5.46 1.84
C LEU A 62 5.78 -5.74 2.52
N LEU A 63 5.69 -5.56 3.84
CA LEU A 63 4.44 -5.66 4.60
C LEU A 63 3.46 -4.55 4.20
N GLY A 64 3.93 -3.31 4.04
CA GLY A 64 3.11 -2.19 3.57
C GLY A 64 2.50 -2.46 2.19
N ALA A 65 3.31 -2.95 1.25
CA ALA A 65 2.88 -3.33 -0.09
C ALA A 65 1.79 -4.40 -0.07
N VAL A 66 2.03 -5.50 0.65
CA VAL A 66 1.06 -6.61 0.76
C VAL A 66 -0.22 -6.17 1.47
N PHE A 67 -0.10 -5.38 2.55
CA PHE A 67 -1.25 -4.94 3.33
C PHE A 67 -2.15 -3.97 2.55
N VAL A 68 -1.57 -2.95 1.90
CA VAL A 68 -2.34 -2.01 1.09
C VAL A 68 -2.88 -2.68 -0.18
N ALA A 69 -2.12 -3.55 -0.84
CA ALA A 69 -2.63 -4.31 -1.98
C ALA A 69 -3.83 -5.19 -1.59
N THR A 70 -3.75 -5.95 -0.51
CA THR A 70 -4.86 -6.80 -0.05
C THR A 70 -6.10 -5.99 0.32
N LEU A 71 -5.94 -4.90 1.08
CA LEU A 71 -7.05 -4.02 1.45
C LEU A 71 -7.64 -3.27 0.25
N GLY A 72 -6.81 -2.73 -0.63
CA GLY A 72 -7.23 -2.03 -1.84
C GLY A 72 -8.05 -2.93 -2.74
N LEU A 73 -7.64 -4.19 -2.90
CA LEU A 73 -8.42 -5.18 -3.65
C LEU A 73 -9.67 -5.65 -2.96
N TRP A 74 -9.67 -5.77 -1.64
CA TRP A 74 -10.89 -6.11 -0.91
C TRP A 74 -11.93 -5.00 -1.03
N SER A 75 -11.50 -3.74 -0.93
CA SER A 75 -12.34 -2.55 -1.10
C SER A 75 -12.84 -2.41 -2.54
N CYS A 76 -11.95 -2.49 -3.54
CA CYS A 76 -12.34 -2.39 -4.94
C CYS A 76 -13.12 -3.60 -5.44
N ARG A 77 -12.97 -4.79 -4.84
CA ARG A 77 -13.89 -5.91 -5.08
C ARG A 77 -15.33 -5.55 -4.72
N ARG A 78 -15.54 -4.81 -3.62
CA ARG A 78 -16.87 -4.30 -3.23
C ARG A 78 -17.38 -3.20 -4.17
N VAL A 79 -16.51 -2.32 -4.65
CA VAL A 79 -16.90 -1.23 -5.57
C VAL A 79 -17.17 -1.74 -6.99
N VAL A 80 -16.37 -2.68 -7.48
CA VAL A 80 -16.56 -3.34 -8.80
C VAL A 80 -17.76 -4.30 -8.80
N SER A 81 -18.25 -4.75 -7.64
CA SER A 81 -19.54 -5.45 -7.56
C SER A 81 -20.75 -4.53 -7.72
N THR A 82 -20.58 -3.21 -7.69
CA THR A 82 -21.63 -2.26 -8.09
C THR A 82 -21.58 -2.13 -9.62
N PRO A 83 -22.59 -2.62 -10.35
CA PRO A 83 -22.52 -2.68 -11.80
C PRO A 83 -22.35 -1.27 -12.40
N PRO A 84 -21.48 -1.11 -13.42
CA PRO A 84 -21.10 0.18 -14.02
C PRO A 84 -22.21 0.77 -14.90
N ILE A 85 -23.47 0.40 -14.66
CA ILE A 85 -24.65 0.89 -15.38
C ILE A 85 -25.24 2.15 -14.73
N VAL A 86 -24.91 2.43 -13.46
CA VAL A 86 -25.36 3.64 -12.77
C VAL A 86 -24.62 4.89 -13.31
N LEU A 87 -23.33 4.76 -13.64
CA LEU A 87 -22.51 5.85 -14.20
C LEU A 87 -22.80 6.17 -15.67
N LEU A 88 -23.67 5.41 -16.31
CA LEU A 88 -24.05 5.56 -17.72
C LEU A 88 -25.46 6.16 -17.90
N ARG A 89 -26.16 6.43 -16.78
CA ARG A 89 -27.52 7.00 -16.78
C ARG A 89 -27.55 8.49 -16.43
N GLU A 90 -26.39 9.08 -16.19
CA GLU A 90 -26.21 10.52 -15.89
C GLU A 90 -25.61 11.32 -17.05
N VAL A 91 -25.37 10.69 -18.21
CA VAL A 91 -24.97 11.37 -19.46
C VAL A 91 -26.00 11.19 -20.55
#